data_AF-A0A2E6PS81-F1
#
_entry.id   AF-A0A2E6PS81-F1
#
_cell.length_a   1.000
_cell.length_b   1.000
_cell.length_c   1.000
_cell.angle_alpha   90.00
_cell.angle_beta   90.00
_cell.angle_gamma   90.00
#
_symmetry.space_group_name_H-M   'P 1'
#
loop_
_entity.id
_entity.type
_entity.pdbx_description
1 polymer ?
#
loop_
_entity_poly.entity_id
_entity_poly.type
_entity_poly.pdbx_seq_one_letter_code
_entity_poly.pdbx_strand_id
1 'polypeptide(L)'
;MNKKNKFAHKILQHLENHYHSGKWFNRQNLQINKKIFSKIELKKILGISNDNKICVIFTHIFDDATFFYGKDLFESYEDWLKNIIYKIKELNNINWIIKVHPANMLKSNYSLEEKLLDRIIKIIPNHIKIVRPNTPINTFSFFGSIDYGLTVRGTVGCELACYGIPVITAGNGRYSGEGFTIDPKSKEEFYKYIENLGKIEKLNKHKINLAQVYTYGSLVCRSIKMHGINIKYTPEQFIKNNLIKVPKDQDDLMSKYDISKFISWVKNDIKYDLIELNENEISKNI
;
A
#
# COMPACT_ATOMS: atom_id res chain seq x y z
N MET A 1 -6.37 -8.59 -27.60
CA MET A 1 -6.62 -7.92 -26.29
C MET A 1 -5.75 -6.67 -26.22
N ASN A 2 -6.33 -5.46 -26.06
CA ASN A 2 -5.58 -4.20 -26.06
C ASN A 2 -4.55 -4.18 -24.89
N LYS A 3 -3.30 -3.73 -25.08
CA LYS A 3 -2.22 -3.79 -24.06
C LYS A 3 -2.65 -3.19 -22.70
N LYS A 4 -3.50 -2.17 -22.72
CA LYS A 4 -4.08 -1.51 -21.53
C LYS A 4 -4.90 -2.47 -20.65
N ASN A 5 -5.58 -3.44 -21.25
CA ASN A 5 -6.37 -4.45 -20.54
C ASN A 5 -5.49 -5.56 -19.93
N LYS A 6 -4.25 -5.72 -20.40
CA LYS A 6 -3.29 -6.71 -19.91
C LYS A 6 -2.74 -6.33 -18.52
N PHE A 7 -2.36 -5.07 -18.30
CA PHE A 7 -1.83 -4.61 -17.00
C PHE A 7 -2.90 -4.67 -15.91
N ALA A 8 -4.09 -4.12 -16.19
CA ALA A 8 -5.23 -4.13 -15.29
C ALA A 8 -5.56 -5.54 -14.81
N HIS A 9 -5.73 -6.48 -15.74
CA HIS A 9 -6.03 -7.87 -15.41
C HIS A 9 -4.93 -8.51 -14.55
N LYS A 10 -3.65 -8.34 -14.94
CA LYS A 10 -2.52 -8.92 -14.22
C LYS A 10 -2.39 -8.38 -12.80
N ILE A 11 -2.53 -7.06 -12.59
CA ILE A 11 -2.37 -6.50 -11.25
C ILE A 11 -3.54 -6.87 -10.34
N LEU A 12 -4.77 -6.89 -10.85
CA LEU A 12 -5.93 -7.32 -10.05
C LEU A 12 -5.79 -8.79 -9.64
N GLN A 13 -5.46 -9.67 -10.59
CA GLN A 13 -5.19 -11.08 -10.31
C GLN A 13 -4.02 -11.25 -9.32
N HIS A 14 -2.95 -10.47 -9.47
CA HIS A 14 -1.83 -10.49 -8.53
C HIS A 14 -2.30 -10.11 -7.13
N LEU A 15 -3.02 -9.00 -6.95
CA LEU A 15 -3.54 -8.56 -5.65
C LEU A 15 -4.50 -9.59 -5.03
N GLU A 16 -5.45 -10.11 -5.81
CA GLU A 16 -6.37 -11.18 -5.39
C GLU A 16 -5.60 -12.39 -4.89
N ASN A 17 -4.71 -12.94 -5.71
CA ASN A 17 -3.90 -14.11 -5.35
C ASN A 17 -3.09 -13.87 -4.07
N HIS A 18 -2.53 -12.68 -3.88
CA HIS A 18 -1.76 -12.35 -2.67
C HIS A 18 -2.61 -12.42 -1.39
N TYR A 19 -3.83 -11.88 -1.44
CA TYR A 19 -4.72 -11.90 -0.28
C TYR A 19 -5.37 -13.26 -0.05
N HIS A 20 -5.61 -14.04 -1.10
CA HIS A 20 -6.14 -15.41 -1.00
C HIS A 20 -5.10 -16.41 -0.52
N SER A 21 -3.83 -16.29 -0.95
CA SER A 21 -2.78 -17.25 -0.63
C SER A 21 -2.17 -17.06 0.76
N GLY A 22 -2.53 -16.00 1.49
CA GLY A 22 -1.96 -15.70 2.81
C GLY A 22 -0.55 -15.07 2.77
N LYS A 23 0.07 -14.99 1.58
CA LYS A 23 1.48 -14.65 1.38
C LYS A 23 1.64 -13.17 1.03
N TRP A 24 1.54 -12.28 2.01
CA TRP A 24 1.98 -10.90 1.78
C TRP A 24 3.51 -10.85 1.62
N PHE A 25 4.00 -10.45 0.44
CA PHE A 25 5.42 -10.32 0.05
C PHE A 25 6.35 -11.45 0.54
N ASN A 26 5.91 -12.71 0.47
CA ASN A 26 6.71 -13.92 0.81
C ASN A 26 7.37 -13.92 2.20
N ARG A 27 7.03 -13.00 3.12
CA ARG A 27 7.81 -12.82 4.35
C ARG A 27 7.06 -13.10 5.65
N GLN A 28 5.73 -13.06 5.70
CA GLN A 28 5.05 -12.97 7.01
C GLN A 28 3.70 -13.69 7.21
N ASN A 29 3.16 -14.47 6.26
CA ASN A 29 1.93 -15.28 6.51
C ASN A 29 0.74 -14.52 7.15
N LEU A 30 0.65 -13.20 6.90
CA LEU A 30 -0.16 -12.26 7.68
C LEU A 30 -1.69 -12.41 7.51
N GLN A 31 -2.12 -13.16 6.49
CA GLN A 31 -3.52 -13.39 6.19
C GLN A 31 -3.91 -14.87 6.31
N ILE A 32 -3.00 -15.74 6.79
CA ILE A 32 -3.32 -17.15 7.02
C ILE A 32 -4.45 -17.27 8.05
N ASN A 33 -5.40 -18.17 7.77
CA ASN A 33 -6.63 -18.41 8.56
C ASN A 33 -7.64 -17.25 8.63
N LYS A 34 -7.45 -16.20 7.83
CA LYS A 34 -8.42 -15.12 7.71
C LYS A 34 -9.41 -15.39 6.58
N LYS A 35 -10.67 -15.07 6.80
CA LYS A 35 -11.77 -15.22 5.85
C LYS A 35 -12.04 -13.91 5.12
N ILE A 36 -12.34 -14.02 3.84
CA ILE A 36 -12.82 -12.90 3.02
C ILE A 36 -14.34 -12.84 3.18
N PHE A 37 -14.83 -11.71 3.66
CA PHE A 37 -16.26 -11.48 3.89
C PHE A 37 -16.85 -10.59 2.81
N SER A 38 -18.08 -10.86 2.39
CA SER A 38 -18.87 -9.95 1.57
C SER A 38 -19.22 -8.67 2.33
N LYS A 39 -19.68 -7.63 1.62
CA LYS A 39 -20.10 -6.37 2.25
C LYS A 39 -21.18 -6.58 3.32
N ILE A 40 -22.13 -7.48 3.08
CA ILE A 40 -23.23 -7.78 4.02
C ILE A 40 -22.69 -8.46 5.28
N GLU A 41 -21.84 -9.47 5.12
CA GLU A 41 -21.22 -10.18 6.26
C GLU A 41 -20.30 -9.25 7.05
N LEU A 42 -19.51 -8.42 6.37
CA LEU A 42 -18.63 -7.45 7.00
C LEU A 42 -19.42 -6.44 7.83
N LYS A 43 -20.52 -5.89 7.28
CA LYS A 43 -21.43 -5.00 8.02
C LYS A 43 -21.98 -5.70 9.26
N LYS A 44 -22.43 -6.95 9.14
CA LYS A 44 -22.97 -7.75 10.25
C LYS A 44 -21.92 -7.97 11.35
N ILE A 45 -20.72 -8.43 10.99
CA ILE A 45 -19.62 -8.71 11.93
C ILE A 45 -19.19 -7.45 12.67
N LEU A 46 -19.18 -6.30 12.00
CA LEU A 46 -18.79 -5.02 12.57
C LEU A 46 -19.94 -4.29 13.27
N GLY A 47 -21.17 -4.83 13.25
CA GLY A 47 -22.34 -4.18 13.83
C GLY A 47 -22.68 -2.84 13.16
N ILE A 48 -22.55 -2.78 11.84
CA ILE A 48 -22.92 -1.63 10.99
C ILE A 48 -24.31 -1.91 10.40
N SER A 49 -25.34 -1.23 10.91
CA SER A 49 -26.74 -1.44 10.51
C SER A 49 -27.27 -0.43 9.50
N ASN A 50 -26.70 0.78 9.45
CA ASN A 50 -27.13 1.85 8.55
C ASN A 50 -26.49 1.73 7.15
N ASP A 51 -26.92 2.57 6.22
CA ASP A 51 -26.42 2.61 4.83
C ASP A 51 -25.45 3.77 4.57
N ASN A 52 -24.91 4.39 5.62
CA ASN A 52 -23.87 5.38 5.47
C ASN A 52 -22.65 4.74 4.80
N LYS A 53 -21.95 5.55 4.00
CA LYS A 53 -20.71 5.13 3.34
C LYS A 53 -19.69 4.65 4.37
N ILE A 54 -18.84 3.72 3.96
CA ILE A 54 -17.84 3.09 4.84
C ILE A 54 -16.45 3.60 4.48
N CYS A 55 -15.73 4.07 5.49
CA CYS A 55 -14.37 4.53 5.36
C CYS A 55 -13.43 3.73 6.27
N VAL A 56 -12.36 3.16 5.70
CA VAL A 56 -11.35 2.43 6.49
C VAL A 56 -10.08 3.24 6.64
N ILE A 57 -9.63 3.40 7.88
CA ILE A 57 -8.32 3.92 8.26
C ILE A 57 -7.38 2.73 8.39
N PHE A 58 -6.47 2.58 7.44
CA PHE A 58 -5.42 1.56 7.46
C PHE A 58 -4.23 2.10 8.25
N THR A 59 -4.12 1.68 9.51
CA THR A 59 -3.06 2.19 10.39
C THR A 59 -1.71 1.67 9.94
N HIS A 60 -0.70 2.54 10.04
CA HIS A 60 0.70 2.12 9.92
C HIS A 60 1.16 1.43 11.18
N ILE A 61 2.27 0.73 11.07
CA ILE A 61 3.02 0.26 12.22
C ILE A 61 3.81 1.45 12.76
N PHE A 62 3.65 1.83 14.03
CA PHE A 62 4.17 3.06 14.64
C PHE A 62 5.70 3.14 14.63
N ASP A 63 6.37 2.00 14.79
CA ASP A 63 7.82 1.86 14.75
C ASP A 63 8.35 1.44 13.36
N ASP A 64 7.53 1.58 12.31
CA ASP A 64 7.98 1.34 10.94
C ASP A 64 9.01 2.40 10.53
N ALA A 65 10.11 1.95 9.92
CA ALA A 65 11.24 2.79 9.54
C ALA A 65 10.95 3.62 8.27
N THR A 66 9.70 3.94 7.94
CA THR A 66 9.33 4.59 6.67
C THR A 66 9.41 6.13 6.71
N PHE A 67 9.73 6.73 7.86
CA PHE A 67 9.82 8.18 8.07
C PHE A 67 10.92 8.90 7.27
N PHE A 68 11.91 8.18 6.70
CA PHE A 68 12.99 8.82 5.94
C PHE A 68 12.57 9.24 4.51
N TYR A 69 11.38 8.85 4.04
CA TYR A 69 10.97 9.07 2.67
C TYR A 69 9.72 9.95 2.58
N GLY A 70 9.89 11.19 2.09
CA GLY A 70 8.80 12.13 1.82
C GLY A 70 8.51 13.09 2.95
N LYS A 71 7.33 13.73 2.91
CA LYS A 71 6.86 14.68 3.94
C LYS A 71 5.64 14.10 4.63
N ASP A 72 5.62 14.12 5.95
CA ASP A 72 4.45 13.75 6.75
C ASP A 72 3.65 15.00 7.15
N LEU A 73 2.33 14.88 7.15
CA LEU A 73 1.47 15.96 7.65
C LEU A 73 1.44 16.01 9.17
N PHE A 74 1.79 14.92 9.86
CA PHE A 74 1.72 14.74 11.30
C PHE A 74 3.10 14.35 11.85
N GLU A 75 3.32 14.57 13.14
CA GLU A 75 4.65 14.37 13.76
C GLU A 75 5.04 12.88 13.86
N SER A 76 4.04 12.00 13.94
CA SER A 76 4.22 10.55 14.01
C SER A 76 2.94 9.83 13.59
N TYR A 77 3.02 8.51 13.39
CA TYR A 77 1.84 7.68 13.18
C TYR A 77 0.89 7.66 14.40
N GLU A 78 1.43 7.79 15.62
CA GLU A 78 0.63 7.96 16.83
C GLU A 78 -0.12 9.28 16.82
N ASP A 79 0.57 10.39 16.52
CA ASP A 79 -0.02 11.73 16.42
C ASP A 79 -1.13 11.74 15.36
N TRP A 80 -0.86 11.19 14.17
CA TRP A 80 -1.82 11.06 13.08
C TRP A 80 -3.08 10.29 13.49
N LEU A 81 -2.93 9.08 14.03
CA LEU A 81 -4.08 8.24 14.40
C LEU A 81 -4.91 8.88 15.51
N LYS A 82 -4.25 9.44 16.53
CA LYS A 82 -4.92 10.16 17.62
C LYS A 82 -5.73 11.34 17.06
N ASN A 83 -5.10 12.19 16.26
CA ASN A 83 -5.76 13.38 15.68
C ASN A 83 -6.93 13.02 14.78
N ILE A 84 -6.83 11.97 13.96
CA ILE A 84 -7.97 11.50 13.17
C ILE A 84 -9.11 11.08 14.08
N ILE A 85 -8.86 10.24 15.09
CA ILE A 85 -9.91 9.73 15.98
C ILE A 85 -10.67 10.89 16.65
N TYR A 86 -9.94 11.89 17.14
CA TYR A 86 -10.55 13.11 17.71
C TYR A 86 -11.38 13.90 16.69
N LYS A 87 -11.04 13.85 15.41
CA LYS A 87 -11.81 14.50 14.34
C LYS A 87 -13.05 13.72 13.95
N ILE A 88 -12.93 12.41 13.73
CA ILE A 88 -14.01 11.58 13.16
C ILE A 88 -15.08 11.16 14.17
N LYS A 89 -14.79 11.26 15.48
CA LYS A 89 -15.80 11.01 16.53
C LYS A 89 -17.02 11.94 16.43
N GLU A 90 -16.86 13.13 15.84
CA GLU A 90 -17.95 14.08 15.63
C GLU A 90 -18.67 13.87 14.27
N LEU A 91 -18.18 12.96 13.42
CA LEU A 91 -18.68 12.72 12.05
C LEU A 91 -19.44 11.39 11.95
N ASN A 92 -20.74 11.41 12.28
CA ASN A 92 -21.59 10.21 12.32
C ASN A 92 -22.28 9.85 10.98
N ASN A 93 -22.09 10.67 9.94
CA ASN A 93 -22.62 10.45 8.58
C ASN A 93 -21.80 9.46 7.75
N ILE A 94 -20.72 8.92 8.32
CA ILE A 94 -19.83 7.91 7.73
C ILE A 94 -19.61 6.81 8.78
N ASN A 95 -19.59 5.56 8.34
CA ASN A 95 -19.14 4.44 9.17
C ASN A 95 -17.61 4.36 9.09
N TRP A 96 -16.93 4.62 10.20
CA TRP A 96 -15.47 4.60 10.25
C TRP A 96 -14.97 3.26 10.77
N ILE A 97 -13.93 2.73 10.15
CA ILE A 97 -13.29 1.49 10.56
C ILE A 97 -11.80 1.77 10.76
N ILE A 98 -11.31 1.65 11.99
CA ILE A 98 -9.88 1.69 12.29
C ILE A 98 -9.36 0.27 12.17
N LYS A 99 -8.54 0.01 11.15
CA LYS A 99 -7.95 -1.30 10.90
C LYS A 99 -6.48 -1.30 11.31
N VAL A 100 -6.18 -2.05 12.36
CA VAL A 100 -4.81 -2.25 12.84
C VAL A 100 -4.08 -3.25 11.93
N HIS A 101 -2.81 -2.97 11.64
CA HIS A 101 -2.01 -3.78 10.73
C HIS A 101 -1.85 -5.24 11.23
N PRO A 102 -2.08 -6.28 10.41
CA PRO A 102 -1.98 -7.68 10.85
C PRO A 102 -0.60 -8.09 11.36
N ALA A 103 0.49 -7.49 10.86
CA ALA A 103 1.85 -7.79 11.31
C ALA A 103 2.11 -7.49 12.78
N ASN A 104 1.25 -6.68 13.43
CA ASN A 104 1.30 -6.52 14.87
C ASN A 104 1.05 -7.82 15.64
N MET A 105 0.44 -8.84 15.02
CA MET A 105 0.35 -10.19 15.60
C MET A 105 1.71 -10.87 15.75
N LEU A 106 2.70 -10.53 14.92
CA LEU A 106 4.03 -11.15 14.95
C LEU A 106 4.94 -10.48 15.99
N LYS A 107 4.52 -9.35 16.56
CA LYS A 107 5.26 -8.71 17.65
C LYS A 107 5.03 -9.51 18.93
N SER A 108 6.12 -9.84 19.62
CA SER A 108 6.08 -10.55 20.91
C SER A 108 5.36 -9.75 22.00
N ASN A 109 5.20 -8.44 21.81
CA ASN A 109 4.52 -7.52 22.71
C ASN A 109 3.27 -6.93 22.06
N TYR A 110 2.27 -6.64 22.91
CA TYR A 110 1.09 -5.87 22.53
C TYR A 110 1.49 -4.55 21.84
N SER A 111 0.93 -4.32 20.65
CA SER A 111 1.40 -3.29 19.74
C SER A 111 1.10 -1.87 20.24
N LEU A 112 1.92 -0.87 19.86
CA LEU A 112 1.76 0.51 20.34
C LEU A 112 0.42 1.13 19.91
N GLU A 113 -0.05 0.74 18.73
CA GLU A 113 -1.35 1.09 18.17
C GLU A 113 -2.48 0.58 19.04
N GLU A 114 -2.40 -0.69 19.44
CA GLU A 114 -3.41 -1.29 20.31
C GLU A 114 -3.40 -0.67 21.71
N LYS A 115 -2.21 -0.35 22.26
CA LYS A 115 -2.10 0.42 23.51
C LYS A 115 -2.73 1.79 23.42
N LEU A 116 -2.50 2.52 22.31
CA LEU A 116 -3.14 3.81 22.06
C LEU A 116 -4.66 3.65 22.02
N LEU A 117 -5.16 2.68 21.23
CA LEU A 117 -6.59 2.45 21.06
C LEU A 117 -7.28 2.07 22.37
N ASP A 118 -6.65 1.25 23.21
CA ASP A 118 -7.18 0.90 24.53
C ASP A 118 -7.22 2.12 25.46
N ARG A 119 -6.18 2.96 25.42
CA ARG A 119 -6.11 4.20 26.23
C ARG A 119 -7.23 5.17 25.89
N ILE A 120 -7.65 5.23 24.62
CA ILE A 120 -8.68 6.17 24.13
C ILE A 120 -10.03 5.51 23.86
N ILE A 121 -10.21 4.22 24.17
CA ILE A 121 -11.42 3.47 23.79
C ILE A 121 -12.71 4.11 24.32
N LYS A 122 -12.64 4.73 25.52
CA LYS A 122 -13.79 5.38 26.17
C LYS A 122 -14.33 6.58 25.40
N ILE A 123 -13.54 7.19 24.52
CA ILE A 123 -13.96 8.34 23.70
C ILE A 123 -14.33 7.93 22.27
N ILE A 124 -14.25 6.64 21.92
CA ILE A 124 -14.56 6.14 20.59
C ILE A 124 -16.07 5.80 20.53
N PRO A 125 -16.89 6.57 19.79
CA PRO A 125 -18.32 6.32 19.67
C PRO A 125 -18.65 5.09 18.80
N ASN A 126 -19.88 4.61 18.92
CA ASN A 126 -20.34 3.36 18.29
C ASN A 126 -20.26 3.32 16.76
N HIS A 127 -20.26 4.47 16.06
CA HIS A 127 -20.12 4.52 14.59
C HIS A 127 -18.68 4.34 14.11
N ILE A 128 -17.72 4.32 15.03
CA ILE A 128 -16.33 3.95 14.77
C ILE A 128 -16.12 2.51 15.23
N LYS A 129 -15.73 1.64 14.30
CA LYS A 129 -15.44 0.23 14.57
C LYS A 129 -13.93 0.00 14.55
N ILE A 130 -13.43 -0.87 15.42
CA ILE A 130 -12.01 -1.22 15.46
C ILE A 130 -11.85 -2.66 15.00
N VAL A 131 -10.98 -2.85 14.01
CA VAL A 131 -10.58 -4.15 13.47
C VAL A 131 -9.17 -4.43 13.96
N ARG A 132 -9.07 -5.21 15.04
CA ARG A 132 -7.81 -5.60 15.69
C ARG A 132 -7.00 -6.58 14.83
N PRO A 133 -5.68 -6.73 15.07
CA PRO A 133 -4.82 -7.59 14.26
C PRO A 133 -5.27 -9.05 14.22
N ASN A 134 -5.76 -9.59 15.34
CA ASN A 134 -6.18 -10.99 15.51
C ASN A 134 -7.58 -11.34 14.97
N THR A 135 -8.27 -10.38 14.35
CA THR A 135 -9.57 -10.62 13.70
C THR A 135 -9.47 -11.67 12.58
N PRO A 136 -10.53 -12.48 12.36
CA PRO A 136 -10.61 -13.36 11.20
C PRO A 136 -10.82 -12.60 9.88
N ILE A 137 -11.02 -11.28 9.89
CA ILE A 137 -11.28 -10.48 8.69
C ILE A 137 -10.01 -10.33 7.85
N ASN A 138 -10.01 -10.92 6.65
CA ASN A 138 -8.98 -10.70 5.64
C ASN A 138 -9.07 -9.26 5.12
N THR A 139 -7.92 -8.60 4.92
CA THR A 139 -7.87 -7.23 4.38
C THR A 139 -8.61 -7.08 3.04
N PHE A 140 -8.65 -8.12 2.21
CA PHE A 140 -9.35 -8.07 0.92
C PHE A 140 -10.86 -7.93 1.05
N SER A 141 -11.45 -8.28 2.21
CA SER A 141 -12.88 -8.04 2.50
C SER A 141 -13.25 -6.56 2.33
N PHE A 142 -12.30 -5.64 2.55
CA PHE A 142 -12.54 -4.20 2.42
C PHE A 142 -12.60 -3.74 0.96
N PHE A 143 -11.90 -4.41 0.04
CA PHE A 143 -11.75 -3.96 -1.35
C PHE A 143 -13.07 -3.98 -2.13
N GLY A 144 -14.00 -4.86 -1.77
CA GLY A 144 -15.36 -4.89 -2.33
C GLY A 144 -16.43 -4.22 -1.46
N SER A 145 -16.07 -3.71 -0.28
CA SER A 145 -17.06 -3.37 0.75
C SER A 145 -17.05 -1.90 1.18
N ILE A 146 -16.01 -1.15 0.87
CA ILE A 146 -15.80 0.22 1.36
C ILE A 146 -15.94 1.25 0.26
N ASP A 147 -16.14 2.50 0.66
CA ASP A 147 -16.27 3.65 -0.23
C ASP A 147 -15.01 4.51 -0.23
N TYR A 148 -14.24 4.51 0.87
CA TYR A 148 -13.06 5.34 1.06
C TYR A 148 -11.95 4.62 1.83
N GLY A 149 -10.70 4.93 1.50
CA GLY A 149 -9.53 4.54 2.29
C GLY A 149 -8.79 5.75 2.85
N LEU A 150 -8.23 5.61 4.06
CA LEU A 150 -7.22 6.52 4.61
C LEU A 150 -5.97 5.73 4.95
N THR A 151 -4.82 6.31 4.66
CA THR A 151 -3.52 5.84 5.13
C THR A 151 -2.56 7.02 5.21
N VAL A 152 -1.38 6.87 5.81
CA VAL A 152 -0.32 7.86 5.59
C VAL A 152 0.30 7.64 4.21
N ARG A 153 0.96 6.50 4.04
CA ARG A 153 1.77 6.15 2.86
C ARG A 153 1.76 4.66 2.52
N GLY A 154 0.75 3.92 3.00
CA GLY A 154 0.70 2.46 2.89
C GLY A 154 0.48 2.02 1.45
N THR A 155 0.98 0.86 1.06
CA THR A 155 0.76 0.29 -0.29
C THR A 155 -0.74 0.16 -0.61
N VAL A 156 -1.57 -0.02 0.42
CA VAL A 156 -3.03 -0.03 0.30
C VAL A 156 -3.59 1.18 -0.45
N GLY A 157 -2.88 2.32 -0.48
CA GLY A 157 -3.29 3.49 -1.25
C GLY A 157 -3.29 3.27 -2.76
N CYS A 158 -2.26 2.63 -3.32
CA CYS A 158 -2.26 2.28 -4.73
C CYS A 158 -3.09 1.01 -5.00
N GLU A 159 -3.17 0.08 -4.05
CA GLU A 159 -3.98 -1.13 -4.18
C GLU A 159 -5.49 -0.82 -4.26
N LEU A 160 -6.04 -0.03 -3.33
CA LEU A 160 -7.47 0.36 -3.35
C LEU A 160 -7.83 1.20 -4.57
N ALA A 161 -6.92 2.08 -5.00
CA ALA A 161 -7.12 2.88 -6.20
C ALA A 161 -7.27 2.01 -7.47
N CYS A 162 -6.63 0.83 -7.53
CA CYS A 162 -6.83 -0.14 -8.61
C CYS A 162 -8.29 -0.65 -8.72
N TYR A 163 -9.04 -0.60 -7.61
CA TYR A 163 -10.45 -0.99 -7.52
C TYR A 163 -11.40 0.21 -7.59
N GLY A 164 -10.88 1.40 -7.89
CA GLY A 164 -11.65 2.63 -8.02
C GLY A 164 -12.07 3.27 -6.69
N ILE A 165 -11.50 2.82 -5.58
CA ILE A 165 -11.77 3.38 -4.26
C ILE A 165 -10.85 4.59 -4.05
N PRO A 166 -11.40 5.79 -3.82
CA PRO A 166 -10.60 6.97 -3.50
C PRO A 166 -9.88 6.80 -2.15
N VAL A 167 -8.61 7.17 -2.13
CA VAL A 167 -7.77 7.12 -0.93
C VAL A 167 -7.21 8.50 -0.62
N ILE A 168 -7.35 8.92 0.64
CA ILE A 168 -6.70 10.13 1.18
C ILE A 168 -5.43 9.71 1.91
N THR A 169 -4.31 10.31 1.52
CA THR A 169 -3.03 10.13 2.19
C THR A 169 -2.80 11.21 3.26
N ALA A 170 -2.00 10.91 4.27
CA ALA A 170 -1.58 11.88 5.29
C ALA A 170 -0.07 12.14 5.28
N GLY A 171 0.58 11.76 4.18
CA GLY A 171 1.98 11.99 3.93
C GLY A 171 2.32 11.61 2.50
N ASN A 172 3.37 12.20 1.96
CA ASN A 172 3.82 11.94 0.60
C ASN A 172 4.69 10.69 0.56
N GLY A 173 4.31 9.68 -0.20
CA GLY A 173 5.04 8.43 -0.38
C GLY A 173 5.36 8.12 -1.84
N ARG A 174 5.62 6.84 -2.12
CA ARG A 174 6.11 6.36 -3.43
C ARG A 174 5.18 6.72 -4.59
N TYR A 175 3.86 6.76 -4.34
CA TYR A 175 2.82 6.97 -5.34
C TYR A 175 2.18 8.37 -5.28
N SER A 176 2.69 9.26 -4.43
CA SER A 176 2.10 10.60 -4.30
C SER A 176 2.37 11.42 -5.55
N GLY A 177 1.36 12.18 -5.99
CA GLY A 177 1.43 12.98 -7.22
C GLY A 177 1.15 12.21 -8.51
N GLU A 178 0.94 10.89 -8.44
CA GLU A 178 0.63 10.05 -9.61
C GLU A 178 -0.83 10.17 -10.10
N GLY A 179 -1.64 11.03 -9.44
CA GLY A 179 -2.96 11.43 -9.91
C GLY A 179 -4.11 10.47 -9.57
N PHE A 180 -3.85 9.38 -8.84
CA PHE A 180 -4.87 8.41 -8.43
C PHE A 180 -5.17 8.36 -6.92
N THR A 181 -4.42 9.10 -6.09
CA THR A 181 -4.74 9.36 -4.69
C THR A 181 -5.07 10.83 -4.46
N ILE A 182 -5.68 11.12 -3.32
CA ILE A 182 -5.86 12.48 -2.81
C ILE A 182 -4.70 12.71 -1.85
N ASP A 183 -3.84 13.67 -2.21
CA ASP A 183 -2.58 13.97 -1.51
C ASP A 183 -2.62 15.39 -0.93
N PRO A 184 -3.22 15.59 0.26
CA PRO A 184 -3.29 16.90 0.89
C PRO A 184 -1.90 17.42 1.22
N LYS A 185 -1.71 18.73 1.08
CA LYS A 185 -0.42 19.41 1.30
C LYS A 185 -0.25 19.96 2.71
N SER A 186 -1.30 19.90 3.52
CA SER A 186 -1.35 20.45 4.89
C SER A 186 -2.35 19.69 5.76
N LYS A 187 -2.22 19.80 7.09
CA LYS A 187 -3.20 19.22 8.04
C LYS A 187 -4.59 19.80 7.80
N GLU A 188 -4.68 21.09 7.49
CA GLU A 188 -5.93 21.81 7.24
C GLU A 188 -6.64 21.26 6.00
N GLU A 189 -5.89 21.06 4.90
CA GLU A 189 -6.43 20.45 3.68
C GLU A 189 -6.87 19.00 3.93
N PHE A 190 -6.06 18.23 4.67
CA PHE A 190 -6.41 16.86 5.04
C PHE A 190 -7.76 16.82 5.79
N TYR A 191 -7.95 17.67 6.81
CA TYR A 191 -9.21 17.72 7.55
C TYR A 191 -10.40 18.17 6.69
N LYS A 192 -10.20 19.10 5.74
CA LYS A 192 -11.27 19.50 4.80
C LYS A 192 -11.77 18.31 3.98
N TYR A 193 -10.87 17.42 3.53
CA TYR A 193 -11.28 16.20 2.83
C TYR A 193 -12.01 15.23 3.76
N ILE A 194 -11.60 15.10 5.03
CA ILE A 194 -12.28 14.25 6.02
C ILE A 194 -13.71 14.75 6.30
N GLU A 195 -13.89 16.05 6.49
CA GLU A 195 -15.21 16.66 6.72
C GLU A 195 -16.13 16.53 5.51
N ASN A 196 -15.58 16.57 4.30
CA ASN A 196 -16.34 16.50 3.05
C ASN A 196 -16.27 15.11 2.39
N LEU A 197 -15.88 14.06 3.14
CA LEU A 197 -15.61 12.74 2.60
C LEU A 197 -16.80 12.18 1.80
N GLY A 198 -18.03 12.38 2.27
CA GLY A 198 -19.24 11.93 1.60
C GLY A 198 -19.48 12.52 0.21
N LYS A 199 -18.84 13.66 -0.13
CA LYS A 199 -18.90 14.32 -1.45
C LYS A 199 -17.85 13.80 -2.43
N ILE A 200 -16.86 13.03 -1.95
CA ILE A 200 -15.82 12.48 -2.80
C ILE A 200 -16.42 11.35 -3.63
N GLU A 201 -16.30 11.47 -4.95
CA GLU A 201 -16.73 10.46 -5.91
C GLU A 201 -15.72 9.32 -6.04
N LYS A 202 -16.18 8.19 -6.57
CA LYS A 202 -15.30 7.08 -6.95
C LYS A 202 -14.33 7.52 -8.04
N LEU A 203 -13.18 6.86 -8.11
CA LEU A 203 -12.20 7.16 -9.14
C LEU A 203 -12.78 6.84 -10.52
N ASN A 204 -12.54 7.73 -11.48
CA ASN A 204 -12.91 7.49 -12.87
C ASN A 204 -11.97 6.47 -13.54
N LYS A 205 -12.35 5.99 -14.73
CA LYS A 205 -11.57 4.98 -15.49
C LYS A 205 -10.12 5.40 -15.74
N HIS A 206 -9.86 6.71 -15.91
CA HIS A 206 -8.51 7.22 -16.13
C HIS A 206 -7.64 7.06 -14.87
N LYS A 207 -8.13 7.52 -13.71
CA LYS A 207 -7.42 7.38 -12.43
C LYS A 207 -7.22 5.92 -12.02
N ILE A 208 -8.22 5.07 -12.25
CA ILE A 208 -8.09 3.62 -12.06
C ILE A 208 -6.97 3.05 -12.92
N ASN A 209 -6.88 3.48 -14.19
CA ASN A 209 -5.84 3.00 -15.09
C ASN A 209 -4.44 3.43 -14.64
N LEU A 210 -4.27 4.68 -14.20
CA LEU A 210 -3.01 5.17 -13.64
C LEU A 210 -2.59 4.32 -12.43
N ALA A 211 -3.52 4.07 -11.50
CA ALA A 211 -3.27 3.23 -10.34
C ALA A 211 -2.84 1.82 -10.74
N GLN A 212 -3.52 1.21 -11.71
CA GLN A 212 -3.21 -0.15 -12.16
C GLN A 212 -1.84 -0.25 -12.84
N VAL A 213 -1.48 0.72 -13.68
CA VAL A 213 -0.16 0.75 -14.35
C VAL A 213 0.94 0.98 -13.32
N TYR A 214 0.78 1.98 -12.45
CA TYR A 214 1.75 2.28 -11.40
C TYR A 214 1.95 1.08 -10.47
N THR A 215 0.86 0.47 -10.01
CA THR A 215 0.91 -0.66 -9.06
C THR A 215 1.51 -1.90 -9.73
N TYR A 216 1.23 -2.14 -11.01
CA TYR A 216 1.88 -3.20 -11.77
C TYR A 216 3.39 -2.98 -11.88
N GLY A 217 3.82 -1.76 -12.23
CA GLY A 217 5.24 -1.40 -12.31
C GLY A 217 5.97 -1.55 -10.97
N SER A 218 5.35 -1.09 -9.89
CA SER A 218 5.97 -1.05 -8.55
C SER A 218 5.95 -2.39 -7.80
N LEU A 219 4.91 -3.22 -7.97
CA LEU A 219 4.75 -4.46 -7.20
C LEU A 219 5.09 -5.73 -7.99
N VAL A 220 4.88 -5.73 -9.31
CA VAL A 220 5.02 -6.95 -10.13
C VAL A 220 6.31 -6.95 -10.91
N CYS A 221 6.68 -5.80 -11.47
CA CYS A 221 7.86 -5.75 -12.33
C CYS A 221 9.16 -5.73 -11.51
N ARG A 222 10.25 -6.17 -12.13
CA ARG A 222 11.59 -6.19 -11.52
C ARG A 222 12.49 -5.26 -12.29
N SER A 223 13.50 -4.72 -11.65
CA SER A 223 14.54 -3.99 -12.38
C SER A 223 15.21 -4.90 -13.40
N ILE A 224 15.67 -4.34 -14.52
CA ILE A 224 16.47 -5.12 -15.48
C ILE A 224 17.66 -5.75 -14.76
N LYS A 225 18.00 -6.98 -15.14
CA LYS A 225 19.18 -7.64 -14.59
C LYS A 225 20.44 -6.91 -15.07
N MET A 226 21.22 -6.41 -14.11
CA MET A 226 22.53 -5.82 -14.40
C MET A 226 23.55 -6.95 -14.59
N HIS A 227 24.19 -6.97 -15.75
CA HIS A 227 25.23 -7.91 -16.14
C HIS A 227 26.61 -7.27 -16.10
N GLY A 228 26.73 -5.97 -16.40
CA GLY A 228 27.98 -5.22 -16.28
C GLY A 228 28.39 -4.92 -14.86
N ILE A 229 27.44 -4.88 -13.92
CA ILE A 229 27.71 -4.82 -12.48
C ILE A 229 26.92 -5.94 -11.82
N ASN A 230 27.63 -6.87 -11.19
CA ASN A 230 27.00 -8.02 -10.53
C ASN A 230 27.37 -8.07 -9.05
N ILE A 231 26.36 -8.01 -8.20
CA ILE A 231 26.50 -8.16 -6.75
C ILE A 231 26.25 -9.63 -6.42
N LYS A 232 27.30 -10.33 -5.98
CA LYS A 232 27.12 -11.69 -5.43
C LYS A 232 26.77 -11.59 -3.96
N TYR A 233 25.57 -12.04 -3.63
CA TYR A 233 25.10 -12.17 -2.26
C TYR A 233 25.17 -13.64 -1.84
N THR A 234 26.01 -13.95 -0.86
CA THR A 234 25.76 -15.06 0.06
C THR A 234 25.74 -14.49 1.48
N PRO A 235 24.87 -14.99 2.38
CA PRO A 235 24.77 -14.49 3.75
C PRO A 235 26.13 -14.43 4.47
N GLU A 236 26.99 -15.42 4.24
CA GLU A 236 28.34 -15.50 4.80
C GLU A 236 29.31 -14.46 4.22
N GLN A 237 29.17 -14.09 2.94
CA GLN A 237 30.03 -13.10 2.26
C GLN A 237 29.61 -11.65 2.55
N PHE A 238 28.33 -11.40 2.81
CA PHE A 238 27.83 -10.06 3.14
C PHE A 238 28.45 -9.53 4.45
N ILE A 239 28.66 -10.40 5.43
CA ILE A 239 29.32 -10.04 6.69
C ILE A 239 30.82 -9.77 6.49
N LYS A 240 31.45 -10.40 5.48
CA LYS A 240 32.91 -10.37 5.32
C LYS A 240 33.44 -9.33 4.36
N ASN A 241 32.92 -9.19 3.13
CA ASN A 241 33.70 -8.50 2.07
C ASN A 241 32.91 -7.74 0.98
N ASN A 242 31.57 -7.65 1.01
CA ASN A 242 30.75 -6.90 0.02
C ASN A 242 31.31 -6.93 -1.42
N LEU A 243 31.37 -8.11 -2.04
CA LEU A 243 32.02 -8.27 -3.35
C LEU A 243 31.10 -7.78 -4.49
N ILE A 244 31.39 -6.59 -4.99
CA ILE A 244 30.86 -6.09 -6.27
C ILE A 244 31.83 -6.51 -7.38
N LYS A 245 31.32 -7.21 -8.40
CA LYS A 245 32.11 -7.55 -9.58
C LYS A 245 31.82 -6.57 -10.70
N VAL A 246 32.89 -5.97 -11.23
CA VAL A 246 32.88 -5.08 -12.39
C VAL A 246 33.94 -5.61 -13.38
N PRO A 247 33.70 -5.55 -14.69
CA PRO A 247 34.75 -5.69 -15.71
C PRO A 247 36.01 -4.90 -15.36
N LYS A 248 37.18 -5.45 -15.70
CA LYS A 248 38.48 -4.87 -15.36
C LYS A 248 38.82 -3.65 -16.23
N ASP A 249 38.30 -3.61 -17.46
CA ASP A 249 38.53 -2.54 -18.40
C ASP A 249 37.24 -1.79 -18.72
N GLN A 250 37.40 -0.50 -19.03
CA GLN A 250 36.30 0.42 -19.25
C GLN A 250 35.53 0.08 -20.54
N ASP A 251 36.21 -0.35 -21.59
CA ASP A 251 35.59 -0.64 -22.87
C ASP A 251 34.65 -1.86 -22.77
N ASP A 252 35.06 -2.92 -22.07
CA ASP A 252 34.22 -4.09 -21.78
C ASP A 252 33.01 -3.70 -20.94
N LEU A 253 33.18 -2.83 -19.93
CA LEU A 253 32.05 -2.32 -19.14
C LEU A 253 31.07 -1.52 -20.00
N MET A 254 31.57 -0.59 -20.82
CA MET A 254 30.77 0.27 -21.69
C MET A 254 30.11 -0.52 -22.84
N SER A 255 30.66 -1.67 -23.23
CA SER A 255 30.07 -2.58 -24.21
C SER A 255 28.82 -3.32 -23.69
N LYS A 256 28.61 -3.38 -22.37
CA LYS A 256 27.47 -4.13 -21.80
C LYS A 256 26.16 -3.39 -22.09
N TYR A 257 25.16 -4.16 -22.56
CA TYR A 257 23.86 -3.61 -22.95
C TYR A 257 23.10 -2.95 -21.79
N ASP A 258 23.16 -3.51 -20.58
CA ASP A 258 22.55 -2.95 -19.38
C ASP A 258 23.23 -1.65 -18.93
N ILE A 259 24.56 -1.57 -19.08
CA ILE A 259 25.33 -0.35 -18.76
C ILE A 259 25.02 0.77 -19.74
N SER A 260 25.01 0.49 -21.04
CA SER A 260 24.61 1.48 -22.05
C SER A 260 23.16 1.96 -21.85
N LYS A 261 22.23 1.06 -21.51
CA LYS A 261 20.86 1.42 -21.12
C LYS A 261 20.80 2.30 -19.88
N PHE A 262 21.51 1.93 -18.82
CA PHE A 262 21.56 2.71 -17.59
C PHE A 262 22.13 4.11 -17.84
N ILE A 263 23.23 4.23 -18.60
CA ILE A 263 23.82 5.51 -18.97
C ILE A 263 22.85 6.34 -19.82
N SER A 264 22.18 5.73 -20.80
CA SER A 264 21.16 6.42 -21.58
C SER A 264 19.99 6.89 -20.71
N TRP A 265 19.56 6.09 -19.72
CA TRP A 265 18.50 6.46 -18.79
C TRP A 265 18.91 7.65 -17.91
N VAL A 266 20.15 7.66 -17.40
CA VAL A 266 20.69 8.78 -16.61
C VAL A 266 20.88 10.04 -17.45
N LYS A 267 21.35 9.93 -18.70
CA LYS A 267 21.73 11.09 -19.53
C LYS A 267 20.59 11.74 -20.30
N ASN A 268 19.61 10.96 -20.78
CA ASN A 268 18.70 11.41 -21.84
C ASN A 268 17.24 11.52 -21.42
N ASP A 269 16.95 11.64 -20.11
CA ASP A 269 15.62 11.94 -19.55
C ASP A 269 14.45 11.38 -20.41
N ILE A 270 14.36 10.02 -20.45
CA ILE A 270 13.23 9.14 -20.85
C ILE A 270 13.43 8.23 -22.09
N LYS A 271 13.20 6.91 -21.90
CA LYS A 271 12.28 6.02 -22.69
C LYS A 271 12.18 4.58 -22.16
N TYR A 272 13.07 4.18 -21.26
CA TYR A 272 13.03 2.87 -20.63
C TYR A 272 12.92 3.04 -19.13
N ASP A 273 11.76 2.74 -18.55
CA ASP A 273 11.72 2.36 -17.15
C ASP A 273 12.63 1.13 -17.07
N LEU A 274 13.73 1.20 -16.30
CA LEU A 274 14.75 0.14 -16.15
C LEU A 274 14.16 -1.10 -15.46
N ILE A 275 13.06 -1.58 -16.00
CA ILE A 275 12.08 -2.49 -15.48
C ILE A 275 11.84 -3.54 -16.57
N GLU A 276 11.97 -4.80 -16.18
CA GLU A 276 11.60 -5.96 -16.97
C GLU A 276 10.11 -6.21 -16.81
N LEU A 277 9.38 -6.17 -17.93
CA LEU A 277 7.99 -6.60 -17.98
C LEU A 277 7.98 -8.13 -17.94
N ASN A 278 7.81 -8.72 -16.75
CA ASN A 278 7.69 -10.17 -16.60
C ASN A 278 6.46 -10.69 -17.37
N GLU A 279 6.68 -11.12 -18.61
CA GLU A 279 5.66 -11.80 -19.41
C GLU A 279 5.57 -13.29 -19.04
N ASN A 280 6.65 -13.88 -18.52
CA ASN A 280 6.83 -15.33 -18.38
C ASN A 280 6.76 -15.89 -16.93
N GLU A 281 6.67 -15.08 -15.88
CA GLU A 281 6.48 -15.60 -14.50
C GLU A 281 5.03 -16.04 -14.19
N ILE A 282 4.12 -15.92 -15.16
CA ILE A 282 2.68 -16.15 -14.95
C ILE A 282 2.29 -17.64 -15.09
N SER A 283 3.15 -18.48 -15.67
CA SER A 283 2.86 -19.91 -15.88
C SER A 283 3.51 -20.85 -14.88
N LYS A 284 4.33 -20.35 -13.94
CA LYS A 284 5.06 -21.21 -12.98
C LYS A 284 4.43 -21.34 -11.60
N ASN A 285 3.32 -20.64 -11.34
CA ASN A 285 2.56 -20.71 -10.09
C ASN A 285 1.05 -20.96 -10.33
N ILE A 286 0.69 -21.63 -11.42
CA ILE A 286 -0.63 -22.26 -11.61
C ILE A 286 -0.45 -23.76 -11.36
#